data_AF-A0A1M7MW62-F1
#
_entry.id   AF-A0A1M7MW62-F1
#
_cell.length_a   1.000
_cell.length_b   1.000
_cell.length_c   1.000
_cell.angle_alpha   90.00
_cell.angle_beta   90.00
_cell.angle_gamma   90.00
#
_symmetry.space_group_name_H-M   'P 1'
#
loop_
_entity.id
_entity.type
_entity.pdbx_description
1 polymer ?
#
loop_
_entity_poly.entity_id
_entity_poly.type
_entity_poly.pdbx_seq_one_letter_code
_entity_poly.pdbx_strand_id
1 'polypeptide(L)'
;EEALQAEVFGSTSLVVKCADLDEVKGVAEHLEGQLTATLQMDDDDIEVARELLPILERRAGRVMANGWPTGVEVCDAMVHGGPYPATSDARTTSVGTAAIQRFLRPVCYQNLPDALLPEALHRGNPLEISRLVDGKRKA
;
A
#
# COMPACT_ATOMS: atom_id res chain seq x y z
N GLU A 1 15.27 -5.64 -20.96
CA GLU A 1 14.90 -7.00 -21.39
C GLU A 1 13.94 -7.57 -20.34
N GLU A 2 12.72 -7.93 -20.74
CA GLU A 2 11.66 -8.37 -19.80
C GLU A 2 12.10 -9.58 -18.96
N ALA A 3 12.89 -10.47 -19.56
CA ALA A 3 13.41 -11.67 -18.90
C ALA A 3 14.29 -11.38 -17.67
N LEU A 4 14.95 -10.22 -17.60
CA LEU A 4 15.79 -9.85 -16.45
C LEU A 4 15.00 -9.25 -15.28
N GLN A 5 13.74 -8.88 -15.48
CA GLN A 5 12.87 -8.38 -14.43
C GLN A 5 12.08 -9.50 -13.74
N ALA A 6 11.86 -10.62 -14.45
CA ALA A 6 11.10 -11.74 -13.93
C ALA A 6 11.72 -12.32 -12.65
N GLU A 7 10.88 -12.54 -11.64
CA GLU A 7 11.31 -13.16 -10.39
C GLU A 7 11.87 -14.57 -10.64
N VAL A 8 13.05 -14.84 -10.06
CA VAL A 8 13.59 -16.19 -9.93
C VAL A 8 13.48 -16.60 -8.46
N PHE A 9 12.46 -17.40 -8.14
CA PHE A 9 12.19 -17.83 -6.77
C PHE A 9 13.30 -18.75 -6.22
N GLY A 10 14.22 -18.18 -5.44
CA GLY A 10 15.38 -18.90 -4.90
C GLY A 10 16.43 -17.98 -4.28
N SER A 11 17.59 -18.53 -3.93
CA SER A 11 18.72 -17.77 -3.37
C SER A 11 19.54 -17.10 -4.47
N THR A 12 18.94 -16.12 -5.15
CA THR A 12 19.56 -15.36 -6.24
C THR A 12 19.19 -13.88 -6.16
N SER A 13 20.01 -13.02 -6.76
CA SER A 13 19.77 -11.58 -6.88
C SER A 13 20.49 -11.01 -8.09
N LEU A 14 20.04 -9.86 -8.57
CA LEU A 14 20.64 -9.12 -9.67
C LEU A 14 21.09 -7.74 -9.19
N VAL A 15 22.33 -7.38 -9.52
CA VAL A 15 22.85 -6.02 -9.32
C VAL A 15 22.90 -5.32 -10.68
N VAL A 16 22.19 -4.20 -10.80
CA VAL A 16 22.21 -3.34 -11.99
C VAL A 16 23.03 -2.10 -11.68
N LYS A 17 24.18 -1.94 -12.33
CA LYS A 17 25.01 -0.74 -12.19
C LYS A 17 24.51 0.33 -13.14
N CYS A 18 24.12 1.48 -12.59
CA CYS A 18 23.78 2.68 -13.34
C CYS A 18 24.99 3.63 -13.36
N ALA A 19 25.17 4.38 -14.45
CA ALA A 19 26.22 5.37 -14.63
C ALA A 19 25.96 6.62 -13.78
N ASP A 20 24.70 7.01 -13.63
CA ASP A 20 24.26 8.20 -12.90
C ASP A 20 22.82 8.04 -12.39
N LEU A 21 22.32 9.11 -11.74
CA LEU A 21 20.97 9.15 -11.16
C LEU A 21 19.87 9.15 -12.23
N ASP A 22 20.10 9.71 -13.41
CA ASP A 22 19.10 9.73 -14.47
C ASP A 22 18.88 8.32 -15.02
N GLU A 23 19.94 7.50 -15.10
CA GLU A 23 19.80 6.08 -15.41
C GLU A 23 19.10 5.31 -14.28
N VAL A 24 19.38 5.61 -13.00
CA VAL A 24 18.63 5.01 -11.87
C VAL A 24 17.13 5.30 -11.97
N LYS A 25 16.76 6.56 -12.25
CA LYS A 25 15.35 6.95 -12.47
C LYS A 25 14.78 6.21 -13.67
N GLY A 26 15.51 6.14 -14.78
CA GLY A 26 15.11 5.41 -15.98
C GLY A 26 14.82 3.94 -15.68
N VAL A 27 15.68 3.25 -14.91
CA VAL A 27 15.44 1.87 -14.48
C VAL A 27 14.21 1.78 -13.59
N ALA A 28 14.10 2.63 -12.56
CA ALA A 28 12.98 2.62 -11.62
C ALA A 28 11.63 2.89 -12.30
N GLU A 29 11.61 3.76 -13.31
CA GLU A 29 10.42 4.04 -14.13
C GLU A 29 9.96 2.85 -14.96
N HIS A 30 10.83 1.89 -15.28
CA HIS A 30 10.48 0.71 -16.07
C HIS A 30 10.21 -0.54 -15.23
N LEU A 31 10.30 -0.44 -13.90
CA LEU A 31 9.89 -1.52 -13.01
C LEU A 31 8.38 -1.78 -13.17
N GLU A 32 8.00 -3.05 -13.17
CA GLU A 32 6.62 -3.46 -12.96
C GLU A 32 6.18 -3.25 -11.50
N GLY A 33 4.92 -3.57 -11.18
CA GLY A 33 4.42 -3.48 -9.80
C GLY A 33 5.13 -4.43 -8.84
N GLN A 34 5.61 -3.88 -7.72
CA GLN A 34 6.39 -4.55 -6.69
C GLN A 34 5.63 -4.59 -5.36
N LEU A 35 5.92 -5.58 -4.51
CA LEU A 35 5.46 -5.56 -3.12
C LEU A 35 6.15 -4.44 -2.32
N THR A 36 7.46 -4.27 -2.57
CA THR A 36 8.30 -3.35 -1.82
C THR A 36 9.28 -2.62 -2.71
N ALA A 37 9.62 -1.38 -2.35
CA ALA A 37 10.82 -0.68 -2.82
C ALA A 37 11.65 -0.25 -1.61
N THR A 38 12.97 -0.40 -1.69
CA THR A 38 13.88 -0.06 -0.58
C THR A 38 14.94 0.92 -1.05
N LEU A 39 15.11 2.00 -0.31
CA LEU A 39 16.23 2.93 -0.43
C LEU A 39 17.30 2.57 0.59
N GLN A 40 18.56 2.49 0.16
CA GLN A 40 19.72 2.50 1.05
C GLN A 40 20.40 3.84 0.83
N MET A 41 20.42 4.68 1.86
CA MET A 41 20.78 6.09 1.73
C MET A 41 21.28 6.67 3.06
N ASP A 42 22.05 7.74 2.99
CA ASP A 42 22.35 8.58 4.15
C ASP A 42 21.69 9.98 4.04
N ASP A 43 22.06 10.89 4.93
CA ASP A 43 21.47 12.24 4.98
C ASP A 43 21.84 13.09 3.75
N ASP A 44 22.97 12.82 3.10
CA ASP A 44 23.43 13.57 1.92
C ASP A 44 22.62 13.18 0.66
N ASP A 45 21.96 12.02 0.68
CA ASP A 45 21.13 11.49 -0.40
C ASP A 45 19.66 11.96 -0.35
N ILE A 46 19.25 12.76 0.65
CA ILE A 46 17.83 13.11 0.87
C ILE A 46 17.17 13.72 -0.37
N GLU A 47 17.86 14.63 -1.06
CA GLU A 47 17.28 15.27 -2.25
C GLU A 47 17.17 14.29 -3.43
N VAL A 48 18.12 13.37 -3.57
CA VAL A 48 18.05 12.27 -4.54
C VAL A 48 16.87 11.33 -4.23
N ALA A 49 16.71 10.95 -2.96
CA ALA A 49 15.61 10.11 -2.51
C ALA A 49 14.25 10.79 -2.74
N ARG A 50 14.16 12.11 -2.50
CA ARG A 50 12.96 12.92 -2.77
C ARG A 50 12.56 12.88 -4.25
N GLU A 51 13.53 12.88 -5.16
CA GLU A 51 13.28 12.76 -6.60
C GLU A 51 12.81 11.36 -7.01
N LEU A 52 13.31 10.31 -6.35
CA LEU A 52 12.93 8.92 -6.63
C LEU A 52 11.57 8.54 -6.01
N LEU A 53 11.20 9.12 -4.88
CA LEU A 53 10.05 8.70 -4.09
C LEU A 53 8.73 8.65 -4.90
N PRO A 54 8.37 9.66 -5.73
CA PRO A 54 7.15 9.60 -6.54
C PRO A 54 7.17 8.50 -7.60
N ILE A 55 8.35 8.04 -8.03
CA ILE A 55 8.48 6.89 -8.93
C ILE A 55 8.20 5.62 -8.12
N LEU A 56 8.86 5.45 -6.98
CA LEU A 56 8.73 4.26 -6.13
C LEU A 56 7.31 4.07 -5.59
N GLU A 57 6.63 5.15 -5.18
CA GLU A 57 5.23 5.14 -4.73
C GLU A 57 4.26 4.60 -5.79
N ARG A 58 4.55 4.84 -7.08
CA ARG A 58 3.76 4.32 -8.19
C ARG A 58 4.10 2.86 -8.52
N ARG A 59 5.23 2.35 -8.02
CA ARG A 59 5.73 1.00 -8.31
C ARG A 59 5.50 0.01 -7.18
N ALA A 60 5.50 0.44 -5.91
CA ALA A 60 5.45 -0.47 -4.77
C ALA A 60 4.30 -0.16 -3.79
N GLY A 61 3.76 -1.20 -3.14
CA GLY A 61 2.81 -1.00 -2.04
C GLY A 61 3.46 -0.51 -0.74
N ARG A 62 4.73 -0.86 -0.51
CA ARG A 62 5.49 -0.43 0.67
C ARG A 62 6.87 0.09 0.29
N VAL A 63 7.14 1.34 0.63
CA VAL A 63 8.46 1.95 0.46
C VAL A 63 9.14 2.03 1.83
N MET A 64 10.44 1.71 1.88
CA MET A 64 11.22 1.78 3.12
C MET A 64 12.64 2.29 2.86
N ALA A 65 13.32 2.74 3.92
CA ALA A 65 14.71 3.16 3.87
C ALA A 65 15.53 2.43 4.94
N ASN A 66 16.81 2.15 4.64
CA ASN A 66 17.83 1.68 5.59
C ASN A 66 17.42 0.42 6.38
N GLY A 67 16.84 -0.53 5.66
CA GLY A 67 16.42 -1.84 6.16
C GLY A 67 16.35 -2.87 5.03
N TRP A 68 15.76 -4.03 5.30
CA TRP A 68 15.55 -5.07 4.28
C TRP A 68 14.06 -5.44 4.19
N PRO A 69 13.53 -5.72 2.97
CA PRO A 69 12.10 -5.83 2.74
C PRO A 69 11.46 -7.13 3.25
N THR A 70 12.27 -8.09 3.72
CA THR A 70 11.83 -9.44 4.10
C THR A 70 10.87 -9.46 5.29
N GLY A 71 11.06 -8.57 6.26
CA GLY A 71 10.16 -8.43 7.40
C GLY A 71 8.83 -7.80 6.99
N VAL A 72 7.72 -8.41 7.43
CA VAL A 72 6.36 -7.88 7.25
C VAL A 72 5.68 -7.82 8.61
N GLU A 73 5.55 -6.61 9.15
CA GLU A 73 4.86 -6.37 10.42
C GLU A 73 3.33 -6.50 10.27
N VAL A 74 2.68 -7.09 11.28
CA VAL A 74 1.21 -7.20 11.32
C VAL A 74 0.66 -6.04 12.15
N CYS A 75 0.45 -4.89 11.51
CA CYS A 75 -0.02 -3.66 12.15
C CYS A 75 -1.11 -2.94 11.33
N ASP A 76 -1.67 -1.86 11.88
CA ASP A 76 -2.73 -1.07 11.22
C ASP A 76 -2.27 -0.35 9.95
N ALA A 77 -1.00 0.06 9.89
CA ALA A 77 -0.44 0.85 8.79
C ALA A 77 0.12 0.00 7.64
N MET A 78 0.10 -1.33 7.76
CA MET A 78 0.73 -2.22 6.78
C MET A 78 0.04 -2.16 5.42
N VAL A 79 0.86 -2.15 4.36
CA VAL A 79 0.46 -2.34 2.97
C VAL A 79 1.30 -3.46 2.37
N HIS A 80 0.84 -4.70 2.56
CA HIS A 80 1.33 -5.86 1.84
C HIS A 80 0.49 -6.07 0.57
N GLY A 81 1.06 -5.69 -0.57
CA GLY A 81 0.41 -5.58 -1.88
C GLY A 81 1.18 -4.58 -2.76
N GLY A 82 0.55 -4.08 -3.81
CA GLY A 82 1.14 -3.10 -4.72
C GLY A 82 0.45 -3.11 -6.09
N PRO A 83 0.92 -2.35 -7.07
CA PRO A 83 0.46 -2.47 -8.46
C PRO A 83 0.67 -3.89 -9.00
N TYR A 84 -0.08 -4.28 -10.03
CA TYR A 84 0.16 -5.56 -10.72
C TYR A 84 1.60 -5.60 -11.28
N PRO A 85 2.34 -6.74 -11.20
CA PRO A 85 1.89 -8.06 -10.78
C PRO A 85 1.95 -8.36 -9.27
N ALA A 86 2.46 -7.45 -8.43
CA ALA A 86 2.56 -7.69 -6.98
C ALA A 86 1.22 -8.05 -6.32
N THR A 87 0.11 -7.50 -6.83
CA THR A 87 -1.23 -7.97 -6.48
C THR A 87 -2.22 -7.77 -7.62
N SER A 88 -3.36 -8.46 -7.55
CA SER A 88 -4.45 -8.31 -8.53
C SER A 88 -5.43 -7.16 -8.21
N ASP A 89 -5.45 -6.64 -6.98
CA ASP A 89 -6.22 -5.43 -6.60
C ASP A 89 -5.39 -4.50 -5.70
N ALA A 90 -4.72 -3.55 -6.34
CA ALA A 90 -3.78 -2.61 -5.71
C ALA A 90 -4.43 -1.64 -4.70
N ARG A 91 -5.77 -1.60 -4.60
CA ARG A 91 -6.49 -0.71 -3.67
C ARG A 91 -6.56 -1.26 -2.25
N THR A 92 -6.02 -2.46 -2.01
CA THR A 92 -6.18 -3.19 -0.75
C THR A 92 -4.84 -3.70 -0.22
N THR A 93 -4.86 -4.27 0.99
CA THR A 93 -3.73 -5.01 1.54
C THR A 93 -4.15 -6.41 1.99
N SER A 94 -3.22 -7.37 1.92
CA SER A 94 -3.44 -8.73 2.40
C SER A 94 -2.98 -8.99 3.84
N VAL A 95 -2.21 -8.08 4.44
CA VAL A 95 -1.70 -8.14 5.82
C VAL A 95 -1.99 -6.83 6.55
N GLY A 96 -2.26 -6.90 7.86
CA GLY A 96 -2.67 -5.74 8.66
C GLY A 96 -4.18 -5.63 8.81
N THR A 97 -4.65 -4.77 9.69
CA THR A 97 -6.08 -4.70 10.05
C THR A 97 -6.97 -4.21 8.90
N ALA A 98 -6.43 -3.36 8.01
CA ALA A 98 -7.13 -2.92 6.80
C ALA A 98 -7.47 -4.07 5.83
N ALA A 99 -6.82 -5.24 5.96
CA ALA A 99 -7.10 -6.42 5.14
C ALA A 99 -8.53 -6.96 5.28
N ILE A 100 -9.25 -6.60 6.35
CA ILE A 100 -10.68 -6.92 6.54
C ILE A 100 -11.55 -6.32 5.43
N GLN A 101 -11.15 -5.17 4.86
CA GLN A 101 -11.94 -4.46 3.85
C GLN A 101 -12.13 -5.25 2.55
N ARG A 102 -11.26 -6.22 2.26
CA ARG A 102 -11.37 -7.12 1.10
C ARG A 102 -12.62 -8.01 1.12
N PHE A 103 -13.18 -8.24 2.30
CA PHE A 103 -14.32 -9.13 2.51
C PHE A 103 -15.63 -8.38 2.77
N LEU A 104 -15.62 -7.05 2.62
CA LEU A 104 -16.74 -6.17 2.91
C LEU A 104 -17.22 -5.45 1.64
N ARG A 105 -18.50 -5.05 1.61
CA ARG A 105 -19.04 -4.11 0.62
C ARG A 105 -20.00 -3.12 1.29
N PRO A 106 -20.06 -1.87 0.83
CA PRO A 106 -21.02 -0.91 1.34
C PRO A 106 -22.46 -1.25 0.89
N VAL A 107 -23.42 -0.85 1.72
CA VAL A 107 -24.87 -0.83 1.43
C VAL A 107 -25.43 0.49 1.93
N CYS A 108 -26.23 1.17 1.09
CA CYS A 108 -26.89 2.42 1.45
C CYS A 108 -28.36 2.15 1.83
N TYR A 109 -28.81 2.75 2.92
CA TYR A 109 -30.19 2.69 3.38
C TYR A 109 -30.81 4.08 3.31
N GLN A 110 -31.88 4.26 2.53
CA GLN A 110 -32.52 5.55 2.32
C GLN A 110 -33.98 5.51 2.81
N ASN A 111 -34.34 6.45 3.68
CA ASN A 111 -35.70 6.62 4.21
C ASN A 111 -36.27 5.37 4.91
N LEU A 112 -35.42 4.54 5.52
CA LEU A 112 -35.87 3.41 6.34
C LEU A 112 -36.27 3.89 7.75
N PRO A 113 -37.33 3.31 8.34
CA PRO A 113 -37.60 3.47 9.77
C PRO A 113 -36.47 2.83 10.59
N ASP A 114 -36.16 3.40 11.76
CA ASP A 114 -35.04 2.98 12.61
C ASP A 114 -35.11 1.48 12.98
N ALA A 115 -36.32 0.97 13.21
CA ALA A 115 -36.58 -0.44 13.53
C ALA A 115 -36.21 -1.44 12.40
N LEU A 116 -36.00 -0.97 11.16
CA LEU A 116 -35.56 -1.81 10.04
C LEU A 116 -34.07 -1.61 9.71
N LEU A 117 -33.38 -0.65 10.35
CA LEU A 117 -31.95 -0.46 10.16
C LEU A 117 -31.17 -1.56 10.88
N PRO A 118 -29.98 -1.95 10.38
CA PRO A 118 -29.01 -2.69 11.18
C PRO A 118 -28.67 -1.91 12.46
N GLU A 119 -28.39 -2.62 13.54
CA GLU A 119 -28.11 -2.05 14.87
C GLU A 119 -27.00 -0.98 14.82
N ALA A 120 -25.94 -1.22 14.04
CA ALA A 120 -24.85 -0.27 13.81
C ALA A 120 -25.27 1.08 13.19
N LEU A 121 -26.45 1.15 12.56
CA LEU A 121 -27.00 2.34 11.93
C LEU A 121 -28.19 2.95 12.68
N HIS A 122 -28.60 2.37 13.81
CA HIS A 122 -29.67 2.94 14.64
C HIS A 122 -29.30 4.35 15.11
N ARG A 123 -30.27 5.26 15.12
CA ARG A 123 -30.04 6.68 15.47
C ARG A 123 -29.36 6.83 16.84
N GLY A 124 -29.77 6.02 17.81
CA GLY A 124 -29.26 6.01 19.18
C GLY A 124 -27.81 5.54 19.37
N ASN A 125 -27.15 4.99 18.33
CA ASN A 125 -25.82 4.39 18.43
C ASN A 125 -25.67 3.36 19.57
N PRO A 126 -26.54 2.34 19.68
CA PRO A 126 -26.50 1.40 20.81
C PRO A 126 -25.17 0.64 20.93
N LEU A 127 -24.41 0.55 19.83
CA LEU A 127 -23.09 -0.10 19.80
C LEU A 127 -21.92 0.85 20.14
N GLU A 128 -22.17 2.13 20.37
CA GLU A 128 -21.14 3.15 20.68
C GLU A 128 -19.97 3.16 19.68
N ILE A 129 -20.27 2.94 18.39
CA ILE A 129 -19.25 2.90 17.34
C ILE A 129 -19.01 4.27 16.72
N SER A 130 -17.79 4.49 16.24
CA SER A 130 -17.42 5.71 15.50
C SER A 130 -18.16 5.79 14.16
N ARG A 131 -18.90 6.88 13.94
CA ARG A 131 -19.66 7.15 12.71
C ARG A 131 -19.25 8.49 12.08
N LEU A 132 -19.39 8.61 10.76
CA LEU A 132 -19.21 9.88 10.05
C LEU A 132 -20.59 10.50 9.79
N VAL A 133 -20.88 11.65 10.37
CA VAL A 133 -22.15 12.36 10.23
C VAL A 133 -21.86 13.75 9.68
N ASP A 134 -22.42 14.07 8.50
CA ASP A 134 -22.19 15.34 7.79
C ASP A 134 -20.70 15.69 7.66
N GLY A 135 -19.88 14.68 7.35
CA GLY A 135 -18.42 14.83 7.21
C GLY A 135 -17.65 14.93 8.54
N LYS A 136 -18.30 14.82 9.71
CA LYS A 136 -17.65 14.89 11.03
C LYS A 136 -17.70 13.54 11.74
N ARG A 137 -16.55 13.09 12.25
CA ARG A 137 -16.48 11.84 13.01
C ARG A 137 -17.05 12.04 14.41
N LYS A 138 -17.99 11.20 14.81
CA LYS A 138 -18.64 11.18 16.13
C LYS A 138 -18.42 9.80 16.77
N ALA A 139 -18.16 9.79 18.07
CA ALA A 139 -18.23 8.59 18.89
C ALA A 139 -19.69 8.21 19.16
#